data_AF-A0A7U9RAE0-F1
#
_entry.id   AF-A0A7U9RAE0-F1
#
_cell.length_a   1.000
_cell.length_b   1.000
_cell.length_c   1.000
_cell.angle_alpha   90.00
_cell.angle_beta   90.00
_cell.angle_gamma   90.00
#
_symmetry.space_group_name_H-M   'P 1'
#
loop_
_entity.id
_entity.type
_entity.pdbx_description
1 polymer ?
#
loop_
_entity_poly.entity_id
_entity_poly.type
_entity_poly.pdbx_seq_one_letter_code
_entity_poly.pdbx_strand_id
1 'polypeptide(L)' 'MKSIFEQLGGTYHEEDGYPIPDLRLPTEEEQPIGTWGQRHLDYLKQYRKVTYTNFLTSDRLNAYLREIIYA' A
#
# COMPACT_ATOMS: atom_id res chain seq x y z
N MET A 1 12.81 -25.31 16.63
CA MET A 1 12.56 -25.28 15.18
C MET A 1 12.06 -23.89 14.84
N LYS A 2 12.64 -23.19 13.87
CA LYS A 2 12.16 -21.85 13.48
C LYS A 2 10.92 -21.97 12.59
N SER A 3 9.96 -21.07 12.77
CA SER A 3 8.79 -20.93 11.89
C SER A 3 9.18 -20.46 10.49
N ILE A 4 8.30 -20.64 9.50
CA ILE A 4 8.49 -20.11 8.14
C ILE A 4 8.66 -18.58 8.18
N PHE A 5 7.92 -17.90 9.07
CA PHE A 5 8.01 -16.44 9.21
C PHE A 5 9.41 -15.99 9.67
N GLU A 6 9.99 -16.65 10.67
CA GLU A 6 11.37 -16.37 11.12
C GLU A 6 12.41 -16.70 10.05
N GLN A 7 12.19 -17.74 9.25
CA GLN A 7 13.07 -18.08 8.14
C GLN A 7 13.05 -16.99 7.05
N LEU A 8 11.92 -16.30 6.88
CA LEU A 8 11.76 -15.17 5.96
C LEU A 8 12.19 -13.83 6.58
N GLY A 9 12.78 -13.83 7.78
CA GLY A 9 13.29 -12.62 8.45
C GLY A 9 12.26 -11.87 9.30
N GLY A 10 11.07 -12.44 9.52
CA GLY A 10 10.08 -11.91 10.45
C GLY A 10 10.52 -12.08 11.91
N THR A 11 10.08 -11.17 12.78
CA THR A 11 10.34 -11.19 14.22
C THR A 11 9.04 -11.29 15.00
N TYR A 12 9.12 -11.78 16.24
CA TYR A 12 7.97 -11.83 17.14
C TYR A 12 8.28 -11.01 18.39
N HIS A 13 7.26 -10.35 18.94
CA HIS A 13 7.26 -9.87 20.31
C HIS A 13 6.30 -10.69 21.16
N GLU A 14 6.43 -10.61 22.47
CA GLU A 14 5.63 -11.38 23.41
C GLU A 14 4.52 -10.50 23.98
N GLU A 15 3.28 -10.97 23.91
CA GLU A 15 2.10 -10.32 24.47
C GLU A 15 1.26 -11.39 25.18
N ASP A 16 1.05 -11.23 26.49
CA ASP A 16 0.23 -12.13 27.33
C ASP A 16 0.53 -13.64 27.20
N GLY A 17 1.79 -14.05 27.07
CA GLY A 17 2.16 -15.47 26.91
C GLY A 17 2.29 -15.91 25.45
N TYR A 18 1.98 -15.04 24.49
CA TYR A 18 1.89 -15.38 23.07
C TYR A 18 2.93 -14.63 22.21
N PRO A 19 3.62 -15.33 21.30
CA PRO A 19 4.46 -14.67 20.32
C PRO A 19 3.59 -14.06 19.21
N ILE A 20 3.52 -12.74 19.16
CA ILE A 20 2.80 -11.96 18.15
C ILE A 20 3.77 -11.54 17.04
N PRO A 21 3.47 -11.78 15.76
CA PRO A 21 4.35 -11.42 14.66
C PRO A 21 4.45 -9.90 14.48
N ASP A 22 5.67 -9.40 14.37
CA ASP A 22 5.96 -8.00 14.04
C ASP A 22 5.67 -7.74 12.55
N LEU A 23 4.45 -7.30 12.25
CA LEU A 23 4.06 -6.91 10.90
C LEU A 23 4.55 -5.49 10.61
N ARG A 24 5.64 -5.38 9.85
CA ARG A 24 6.13 -4.10 9.33
C ARG A 24 5.81 -4.01 7.85
N LEU A 25 5.11 -2.95 7.46
CA LEU A 25 4.99 -2.61 6.05
C LEU A 25 6.38 -2.19 5.54
N PRO A 26 6.75 -2.56 4.30
CA PRO A 26 7.93 -1.96 3.69
C PRO A 26 7.75 -0.45 3.69
N THR A 27 8.83 0.28 3.99
CA THR A 27 8.83 1.74 3.84
C THR A 27 8.71 2.03 2.34
N GLU A 28 7.49 2.26 1.86
CA GLU A 28 7.32 2.88 0.55
C GLU A 28 7.90 4.28 0.62
N GLU A 29 8.73 4.65 -0.36
CA GLU A 29 9.04 6.06 -0.55
C GLU A 29 7.73 6.79 -0.86
N GLU A 30 7.28 7.64 0.07
CA GLU A 30 6.16 8.55 -0.13
C GLU A 30 6.54 9.57 -1.22
N GLN A 31 6.46 9.16 -2.47
CA GLN A 31 6.66 10.05 -3.60
C GLN A 31 5.40 10.88 -3.82
N PRO A 32 5.50 12.22 -3.83
CA PRO A 32 4.34 13.08 -3.91
C PRO A 32 3.62 12.90 -5.25
N ILE A 33 2.28 12.84 -5.19
CA ILE A 33 1.42 12.84 -6.37
C ILE A 33 1.27 14.30 -6.84
N GLY A 34 1.52 14.55 -8.13
CA GLY A 34 1.34 15.88 -8.72
C GLY A 34 -0.13 16.33 -8.73
N THR A 35 -0.37 17.63 -8.92
CA THR A 35 -1.72 18.24 -8.90
C THR A 35 -2.73 17.54 -9.82
N TRP A 36 -2.29 17.09 -11.00
CA TRP A 36 -3.15 16.38 -11.95
C TRP A 36 -3.48 14.95 -11.50
N GLY A 37 -2.51 14.22 -10.95
CA GLY A 37 -2.75 12.95 -10.30
C GLY A 37 -3.74 13.08 -9.14
N GLN A 38 -3.63 14.14 -8.34
CA GLN A 38 -4.57 14.39 -7.24
C GLN A 38 -5.99 14.66 -7.74
N ARG A 39 -6.15 15.48 -8.78
CA ARG A 39 -7.47 15.70 -9.43
C ARG A 39 -8.04 14.42 -10.03
N HIS A 40 -7.20 13.61 -10.66
CA HIS A 40 -7.64 12.35 -11.24
C HIS A 40 -8.05 11.35 -10.16
N LEU A 41 -7.37 11.34 -9.01
CA LEU A 41 -7.79 10.57 -7.84
C LEU A 41 -9.19 10.97 -7.35
N ASP A 42 -9.48 12.26 -7.26
CA ASP A 42 -10.81 12.75 -6.87
C ASP A 42 -11.87 12.33 -7.89
N TYR A 43 -11.56 12.43 -9.19
CA TYR A 43 -12.41 11.94 -10.26
C TYR A 43 -12.70 10.44 -10.14
N LEU A 44 -11.68 9.63 -9.88
CA LEU A 44 -11.82 8.18 -9.73
C LEU A 44 -12.72 7.82 -8.53
N LYS A 45 -12.53 8.49 -7.39
CA LYS A 45 -13.35 8.30 -6.19
C LYS A 45 -14.81 8.68 -6.43
N GLN A 46 -15.05 9.80 -7.10
CA GLN A 46 -16.40 10.33 -7.29
C GLN A 46 -17.18 9.59 -8.39
N TYR A 47 -16.52 9.28 -9.51
CA TYR A 47 -17.21 8.82 -10.73
C TYR A 47 -16.81 7.42 -11.20
N ARG A 48 -15.67 6.87 -10.77
CA ARG A 48 -15.14 5.57 -11.24
C ARG A 48 -14.77 4.63 -10.09
N LYS A 49 -15.68 4.46 -9.13
CA LYS A 49 -15.45 3.68 -7.89
C LYS A 49 -14.89 2.26 -8.12
N VAL A 50 -15.37 1.54 -9.14
CA VAL A 50 -14.86 0.20 -9.48
C VAL A 50 -13.39 0.28 -9.91
N THR A 51 -13.06 1.19 -10.81
CA THR A 51 -11.68 1.42 -11.27
C THR A 51 -10.76 1.84 -10.12
N TYR A 52 -11.22 2.78 -9.28
CA TYR A 52 -10.51 3.18 -8.06
C TYR A 52 -10.22 1.99 -7.15
N THR A 53 -11.24 1.19 -6.86
CA THR A 53 -11.12 0.03 -5.96
C THR A 53 -10.15 -1.02 -6.54
N ASN A 54 -10.25 -1.30 -7.84
CA ASN A 54 -9.34 -2.23 -8.51
C ASN A 54 -7.89 -1.76 -8.38
N PHE A 55 -7.59 -0.50 -8.69
CA PHE A 55 -6.24 0.06 -8.55
C PHE A 55 -5.74 -0.01 -7.10
N LEU A 56 -6.59 0.33 -6.13
CA LEU A 56 -6.26 0.29 -4.71
C LEU A 56 -5.93 -1.14 -4.25
N THR A 57 -6.78 -2.12 -4.58
CA THR A 57 -6.57 -3.53 -4.18
C THR A 57 -5.41 -4.20 -4.92
N SER A 58 -5.06 -3.70 -6.10
CA SER A 58 -3.89 -4.18 -6.86
C SER A 58 -2.58 -3.51 -6.46
N ASP A 59 -2.62 -2.54 -5.53
CA ASP A 59 -1.47 -1.74 -5.10
C ASP A 59 -0.79 -0.96 -6.25
N ARG A 60 -1.57 -0.55 -7.25
CA ARG A 60 -1.07 0.17 -8.45
C ARG A 60 -1.50 1.62 -8.51
N LEU A 61 -2.38 2.04 -7.60
CA LEU A 61 -2.98 3.37 -7.63
C LEU A 61 -1.90 4.47 -7.57
N ASN A 62 -0.96 4.38 -6.63
CA ASN A 62 0.07 5.40 -6.46
C ASN A 62 1.00 5.49 -7.68
N ALA A 63 1.40 4.35 -8.26
CA ALA A 63 2.20 4.32 -9.47
C ALA A 63 1.46 4.97 -10.66
N TYR A 64 0.20 4.59 -10.87
CA TYR A 64 -0.63 5.15 -11.93
C TYR A 64 -0.81 6.67 -11.81
N LEU A 65 -1.12 7.18 -10.61
CA LEU A 65 -1.35 8.61 -10.39
C LEU A 65 -0.08 9.46 -10.59
N ARG A 66 1.11 8.89 -10.32
CA ARG A 66 2.40 9.57 -10.56
C ARG A 66 2.72 9.73 -12.05
N GLU A 67 2.22 8.84 -12.90
CA GLU A 67 2.40 8.92 -14.35
C GLU A 67 1.48 9.96 -15.02
N ILE A 68 0.49 10.50 -14.30
CA ILE A 68 -0.41 11.52 -14.84
C ILE A 68 0.26 12.89 -14.78
N ILE A 69 0.92 13.25 -15.87
CA ILE A 69 1.65 14.53 -16.02
C ILE A 69 0.83 15.56 -16.82
N TYR A 70 -0.02 15.12 -17.75
CA TYR A 70 -0.90 15.97 -18.56
C TYR A 70 -2.27 15.32 -18.78
N ALA A 71 -3.34 16.01 -18.38
CA ALA A 71 -4.73 15.73 -18.72
C ALA A 71 -5.43 17.06 -19.03
#